data_AF-A0A517N0S7-F1
#
_entry.id   AF-A0A517N0S7-F1
#
_cell.length_a   1.000
_cell.length_b   1.000
_cell.length_c   1.000
_cell.angle_alpha   90.00
_cell.angle_beta   90.00
_cell.angle_gamma   90.00
#
_symmetry.space_group_name_H-M   'P 1'
#
loop_
_entity.id
_entity.type
_entity.pdbx_description
1 polymer ?
#
loop_
_entity_poly.entity_id
_entity_poly.type
_entity_poly.pdbx_seq_one_letter_code
_entity_poly.pdbx_strand_id
1 'polypeptide(L)'
;MRKFHKEELIVSGMVLLLAGISPNIFPAAQAGLATMPVLALWLLLPASLALAIVTCLASWRGHRRLSNRILSGAAAGIVATLALEAVRATSFHVFEGMPGDLPRLLGVLMTDRFMLGPSLLSDVLGWTYHFWNGAAFGIIFAVLFGRGSLRSAVIYGELIGVGFLLSPAVNSLGVGFMGLDMPKMPITVALAHLAYGIILGILCRRWIRHGGWLLHASLDSKRSSDTARHAQSQPPQITANNRTCEVAHAVDR
;
A
#
# COMPACT_ATOMS: atom_id res chain seq x y z
N MET A 1 -12.89 -16.93 19.04
CA MET A 1 -12.09 -15.81 18.50
C MET A 1 -11.05 -16.17 17.40
N ARG A 2 -10.65 -17.44 17.17
CA ARG A 2 -9.69 -17.82 16.10
C ARG A 2 -10.19 -17.64 14.64
N LYS A 3 -11.50 -17.66 14.37
CA LYS A 3 -12.05 -17.56 12.99
C LYS A 3 -11.82 -16.18 12.35
N PHE A 4 -12.02 -15.11 13.11
CA PHE A 4 -11.90 -13.73 12.63
C PHE A 4 -10.52 -13.40 12.01
N HIS A 5 -9.44 -14.01 12.50
CA HIS A 5 -8.08 -13.77 11.96
C HIS A 5 -7.84 -14.45 10.61
N LYS A 6 -8.41 -15.64 10.38
CA LYS A 6 -8.26 -16.35 9.10
C LYS A 6 -9.03 -15.64 7.98
N GLU A 7 -10.25 -15.19 8.29
CA GLU A 7 -11.08 -14.43 7.36
C GLU A 7 -10.41 -13.10 6.98
N GLU A 8 -9.92 -12.32 7.95
CA GLU A 8 -9.22 -11.06 7.67
C GLU A 8 -7.95 -11.27 6.83
N LEU A 9 -7.22 -12.37 7.03
CA LEU A 9 -6.04 -12.72 6.23
C LEU A 9 -6.42 -13.05 4.77
N ILE A 10 -7.47 -13.85 4.56
CA ILE A 10 -7.96 -14.18 3.22
C ILE A 10 -8.40 -12.91 2.49
N VAL A 11 -9.20 -12.07 3.16
CA VAL A 11 -9.68 -10.81 2.58
C VAL A 11 -8.52 -9.86 2.30
N SER A 12 -7.51 -9.80 3.17
CA SER A 12 -6.28 -9.02 2.92
C SER A 12 -5.53 -9.54 1.69
N GLY A 13 -5.44 -10.86 1.51
CA GLY A 13 -4.85 -11.47 0.32
C GLY A 13 -5.61 -11.09 -0.95
N MET A 14 -6.94 -11.14 -0.94
CA MET A 14 -7.76 -10.69 -2.06
C MET A 14 -7.53 -9.22 -2.39
N VAL A 15 -7.48 -8.35 -1.37
CA VAL A 15 -7.20 -6.92 -1.54
C VAL A 15 -5.83 -6.70 -2.19
N LEU A 16 -4.79 -7.42 -1.76
CA LEU A 16 -3.45 -7.32 -2.34
C LEU A 16 -3.43 -7.77 -3.80
N LEU A 17 -4.10 -8.87 -4.14
CA LEU A 17 -4.22 -9.34 -5.53
C LEU A 17 -4.91 -8.30 -6.41
N LEU A 18 -6.05 -7.75 -5.96
CA LEU A 18 -6.83 -6.78 -6.72
C LEU A 18 -6.10 -5.44 -6.85
N ALA A 19 -5.51 -4.92 -5.78
CA ALA A 19 -4.71 -3.70 -5.81
C ALA A 19 -3.46 -3.87 -6.69
N GLY A 20 -2.88 -5.08 -6.75
CA GLY A 20 -1.74 -5.39 -7.59
C GLY A 20 -2.02 -5.29 -9.10
N ILE A 21 -3.28 -5.36 -9.55
CA ILE A 21 -3.60 -5.29 -10.98
C ILE A 21 -3.23 -3.92 -11.57
N SER A 22 -3.63 -2.83 -10.90
CA SER A 22 -3.45 -1.47 -11.43
C SER A 22 -2.01 -1.15 -11.83
N PRO A 23 -0.99 -1.30 -10.95
CA PRO A 23 0.38 -0.96 -11.32
C PRO A 23 1.00 -1.89 -12.37
N ASN A 24 0.42 -3.06 -12.62
CA ASN A 24 0.99 -4.06 -13.52
C ASN A 24 0.44 -4.00 -14.95
N ILE A 25 -0.72 -3.38 -15.21
CA ILE A 25 -1.25 -3.33 -16.58
C ILE A 25 -0.37 -2.53 -17.54
N PHE A 26 0.31 -1.48 -17.07
CA PHE A 26 1.19 -0.69 -17.93
C PHE A 26 2.44 -1.47 -18.35
N PRO A 27 3.26 -2.02 -17.42
CA PRO A 27 4.34 -2.93 -17.79
C PRO A 27 3.91 -4.11 -18.66
N ALA A 28 2.74 -4.71 -18.39
CA ALA A 28 2.19 -5.79 -19.20
C ALA A 28 1.88 -5.35 -20.64
N ALA A 29 1.33 -4.15 -20.82
CA ALA A 29 1.10 -3.59 -22.15
C ALA A 29 2.41 -3.35 -22.91
N GLN A 30 3.41 -2.79 -22.22
CA GLN A 30 4.73 -2.52 -22.81
C GLN A 30 5.53 -3.81 -23.09
N ALA A 31 5.19 -4.91 -22.42
CA ALA A 31 5.71 -6.24 -22.72
C ALA A 31 5.02 -6.90 -23.93
N GLY A 32 4.00 -6.26 -24.52
CA GLY A 32 3.24 -6.81 -25.65
C GLY A 32 2.21 -7.87 -25.28
N LEU A 33 1.85 -8.03 -23.99
CA LEU A 33 0.88 -9.04 -23.56
C LEU A 33 -0.55 -8.74 -24.05
N ALA A 34 -0.94 -7.46 -24.07
CA ALA A 34 -2.17 -6.95 -24.64
C ALA A 34 -2.10 -5.42 -24.74
N THR A 35 -3.02 -4.78 -25.46
CA THR A 35 -3.09 -3.31 -25.49
C THR A 35 -3.60 -2.76 -24.15
N MET A 36 -3.20 -1.53 -23.81
CA MET A 36 -3.65 -0.88 -22.58
C MET A 36 -5.18 -0.80 -22.46
N PRO A 37 -5.96 -0.43 -23.51
CA PRO A 37 -7.42 -0.41 -23.42
C PRO A 37 -8.02 -1.77 -23.07
N VAL A 38 -7.48 -2.86 -23.64
CA VAL A 38 -7.92 -4.23 -23.33
C VAL A 38 -7.64 -4.57 -21.87
N LEU A 39 -6.42 -4.32 -21.37
CA LEU A 39 -6.08 -4.56 -19.97
C LEU A 39 -6.88 -3.67 -19.01
N ALA A 40 -7.17 -2.43 -19.40
CA ALA A 40 -8.00 -1.51 -18.62
C ALA A 40 -9.44 -2.03 -18.49
N LEU A 41 -10.08 -2.39 -19.61
CA LEU A 41 -11.46 -2.85 -19.62
C LEU A 41 -11.65 -4.21 -18.94
N TRP A 42 -10.72 -5.16 -19.16
CA TRP A 42 -10.90 -6.54 -18.72
C TRP A 42 -10.22 -6.87 -17.39
N LEU A 43 -9.20 -6.12 -16.98
CA LEU A 43 -8.51 -6.35 -15.70
C LEU A 43 -8.69 -5.17 -14.75
N LEU A 44 -8.35 -3.95 -15.16
CA LEU A 44 -8.36 -2.79 -14.25
C LEU A 44 -9.75 -2.47 -13.72
N LEU A 45 -10.74 -2.30 -14.59
CA LEU A 45 -12.09 -1.92 -14.17
C LEU A 45 -12.74 -3.00 -13.30
N PRO A 46 -12.73 -4.30 -13.68
CA PRO A 46 -13.25 -5.36 -12.82
C PRO A 46 -12.51 -5.46 -11.49
N ALA A 47 -11.17 -5.34 -11.49
CA ALA A 47 -10.39 -5.40 -10.26
C ALA A 47 -10.69 -4.22 -9.32
N SER A 48 -10.83 -3.01 -9.88
CA SER A 48 -11.18 -1.80 -9.13
C SER A 48 -12.58 -1.91 -8.51
N LEU A 49 -13.56 -2.40 -9.28
CA LEU A 49 -14.90 -2.65 -8.78
C LEU A 49 -14.92 -3.72 -7.70
N ALA A 50 -14.24 -4.85 -7.92
CA ALA A 50 -14.12 -5.92 -6.93
C ALA A 50 -13.43 -5.43 -5.66
N LEU A 51 -12.40 -4.59 -5.77
CA LEU A 51 -11.71 -3.99 -4.62
C LEU A 51 -12.64 -3.09 -3.82
N ALA A 52 -13.46 -2.28 -4.49
CA ALA A 52 -14.48 -1.46 -3.84
C ALA A 52 -15.52 -2.33 -3.10
N ILE A 53 -16.04 -3.37 -3.76
CA ILE A 53 -17.00 -4.32 -3.16
C ILE A 53 -16.39 -5.01 -1.94
N VAL A 54 -15.18 -5.55 -2.05
CA VAL A 54 -14.48 -6.22 -0.95
C VAL A 54 -14.26 -5.25 0.22
N THR A 55 -13.91 -3.99 -0.06
CA THR A 55 -13.74 -2.96 0.97
C THR A 55 -15.04 -2.64 1.69
N CYS A 56 -16.14 -2.50 0.96
CA CYS A 56 -17.48 -2.28 1.52
C CYS A 56 -17.93 -3.48 2.38
N LEU A 57 -17.76 -4.70 1.88
CA LEU A 57 -18.10 -5.92 2.61
C LEU A 57 -17.25 -6.09 3.87
N ALA A 58 -15.95 -5.79 3.79
CA ALA A 58 -15.05 -5.82 4.94
C ALA A 58 -15.51 -4.81 6.01
N SER A 59 -15.91 -3.61 5.60
CA SER A 59 -16.42 -2.57 6.49
C SER A 59 -17.72 -3.01 7.17
N TRP A 60 -18.65 -3.56 6.40
CA TRP A 60 -19.97 -4.01 6.89
C TRP A 60 -19.87 -5.19 7.85
N ARG A 61 -18.96 -6.14 7.59
CA ARG A 61 -18.68 -7.28 8.47
C ARG A 61 -17.83 -6.94 9.71
N GLY A 62 -17.50 -5.66 9.91
CA GLY A 62 -16.80 -5.20 11.10
C GLY A 62 -15.28 -5.38 11.06
N HIS A 63 -14.67 -5.66 9.89
CA HIS A 63 -13.22 -5.67 9.71
C HIS A 63 -12.67 -4.22 9.66
N ARG A 64 -12.89 -3.46 10.75
CA ARG A 64 -12.54 -2.04 10.87
C ARG A 64 -11.05 -1.79 10.68
N ARG A 65 -10.19 -2.74 11.09
CA ARG A 65 -8.74 -2.66 10.93
C ARG A 65 -8.32 -2.71 9.45
N LEU A 66 -8.80 -3.71 8.72
CA LEU A 66 -8.52 -3.84 7.28
C LEU A 66 -9.11 -2.67 6.49
N SER A 67 -10.35 -2.29 6.79
CA SER A 67 -11.03 -1.18 6.11
C SER A 67 -10.30 0.16 6.32
N ASN A 68 -9.84 0.44 7.55
CA ASN A 68 -9.00 1.62 7.82
C ASN A 68 -7.67 1.57 7.06
N ARG A 69 -7.04 0.40 6.92
CA ARG A 69 -5.81 0.27 6.12
C ARG A 69 -6.04 0.55 4.65
N ILE A 70 -7.11 -0.01 4.07
CA ILE A 70 -7.43 0.20 2.66
C ILE A 70 -7.72 1.69 2.40
N LEU A 71 -8.63 2.29 3.15
CA LEU A 71 -9.05 3.68 2.92
C LEU A 71 -7.91 4.67 3.21
N SER A 72 -7.21 4.52 4.34
CA SER A 72 -6.08 5.40 4.67
C SER A 72 -4.91 5.19 3.72
N GLY A 73 -4.65 3.95 3.30
CA GLY A 73 -3.60 3.62 2.32
C GLY A 73 -3.89 4.21 0.95
N ALA A 74 -5.12 4.09 0.46
CA ALA A 74 -5.57 4.69 -0.79
C ALA A 74 -5.40 6.21 -0.77
N ALA A 75 -5.94 6.87 0.26
CA ALA A 75 -5.82 8.32 0.41
C ALA A 75 -4.36 8.78 0.53
N ALA A 76 -3.54 8.07 1.31
CA ALA A 76 -2.13 8.39 1.47
C ALA A 76 -1.36 8.19 0.15
N GLY A 77 -1.67 7.15 -0.62
CA GLY A 77 -1.09 6.89 -1.93
C GLY A 77 -1.42 7.98 -2.95
N ILE A 78 -2.66 8.47 -2.98
CA ILE A 78 -3.08 9.60 -3.82
C ILE A 78 -2.25 10.85 -3.49
N VAL A 79 -2.15 11.20 -2.20
CA VAL A 79 -1.38 12.39 -1.78
C VAL A 79 0.12 12.20 -2.04
N ALA A 80 0.66 11.00 -1.80
CA ALA A 80 2.05 10.69 -2.11
C ALA A 80 2.35 10.79 -3.62
N THR A 81 1.38 10.49 -4.47
CA THR A 81 1.49 10.65 -5.93
C THR A 81 1.64 12.12 -6.34
N LEU A 82 0.97 13.05 -5.64
CA LEU A 82 1.19 14.48 -5.88
C LEU A 82 2.65 14.89 -5.63
N ALA A 83 3.25 14.39 -4.54
CA ALA A 83 4.65 14.68 -4.23
C ALA A 83 5.61 14.05 -5.25
N LEU A 84 5.31 12.82 -5.69
CA LEU A 84 6.03 12.14 -6.75
C LEU A 84 5.97 12.95 -8.06
N GLU A 85 4.78 13.40 -8.46
CA GLU A 85 4.58 14.19 -9.68
C GLU A 85 5.23 15.57 -9.59
N ALA A 86 5.25 16.21 -8.43
CA ALA A 86 5.98 17.46 -8.27
C ALA A 86 7.47 17.30 -8.64
N VAL A 87 8.10 16.21 -8.20
CA VAL A 87 9.49 15.89 -8.57
C VAL A 87 9.60 15.57 -10.06
N ARG A 88 8.72 14.70 -10.60
CA ARG A 88 8.78 14.27 -12.00
C ARG A 88 8.52 15.40 -12.98
N ALA A 89 7.49 16.22 -12.75
CA ALA A 89 7.14 17.35 -13.60
C ALA A 89 8.24 18.41 -13.57
N THR A 90 8.81 18.71 -12.40
CA THR A 90 9.97 19.60 -12.30
C THR A 90 11.15 19.05 -13.09
N SER A 91 11.44 17.75 -12.96
CA SER A 91 12.51 17.11 -13.72
C SER A 91 12.28 17.15 -15.23
N PHE A 92 11.04 16.93 -15.69
CA PHE A 92 10.68 17.02 -17.09
C PHE A 92 10.86 18.43 -17.66
N HIS A 93 10.31 19.45 -16.98
CA HIS A 93 10.28 20.81 -17.50
C HIS A 93 11.56 21.62 -17.27
N VAL A 94 12.36 21.29 -16.25
CA VAL A 94 13.52 22.10 -15.84
C VAL A 94 14.83 21.37 -16.06
N PHE A 95 14.88 20.07 -15.76
CA PHE A 95 16.15 19.33 -15.73
C PHE A 95 16.33 18.38 -16.91
N GLU A 96 15.32 18.25 -17.77
CA GLU A 96 15.25 17.28 -18.88
C GLU A 96 15.55 15.86 -18.39
N GLY A 97 15.08 15.52 -17.19
CA GLY A 97 15.34 14.22 -16.57
C GLY A 97 14.24 13.19 -16.81
N MET A 98 13.19 13.52 -17.57
CA MET A 98 12.15 12.57 -17.98
C MET A 98 11.93 12.68 -19.49
N PRO A 99 11.66 11.57 -20.19
CA PRO A 99 11.41 11.58 -21.63
C PRO A 99 10.04 12.19 -22.00
N GLY A 100 9.15 12.38 -21.01
CA GLY A 100 7.83 12.94 -21.24
C GLY A 100 6.95 12.97 -19.99
N ASP A 101 5.74 13.48 -20.18
CA ASP A 101 4.63 13.44 -19.23
C ASP A 101 4.01 12.03 -19.22
N LEU A 102 4.41 11.19 -18.25
CA LEU A 102 3.89 9.81 -18.14
C LEU A 102 2.36 9.75 -17.96
N PRO A 103 1.70 10.51 -17.05
CA PRO A 103 0.25 10.52 -16.98
C PRO A 103 -0.43 10.74 -18.32
N ARG A 104 0.03 11.72 -19.11
CA ARG A 104 -0.48 11.95 -20.47
C ARG A 104 -0.23 10.76 -21.40
N LEU A 105 0.97 10.18 -21.40
CA LEU A 105 1.28 8.99 -22.20
C LEU A 105 0.37 7.81 -21.85
N LEU A 106 0.14 7.54 -20.56
CA LEU A 106 -0.74 6.48 -20.10
C LEU A 106 -2.16 6.68 -20.64
N GLY A 107 -2.62 7.92 -20.68
CA GLY A 107 -3.88 8.32 -21.29
C GLY A 107 -3.96 8.01 -22.79
N VAL A 108 -2.92 8.40 -23.53
CA VAL A 108 -2.81 8.13 -24.98
C VAL A 108 -2.85 6.63 -25.27
N LEU A 109 -2.12 5.84 -24.49
CA LEU A 109 -2.13 4.38 -24.61
C LEU A 109 -3.49 3.78 -24.26
N MET A 110 -4.12 4.24 -23.18
CA MET A 110 -5.41 3.73 -22.71
C MET A 110 -6.58 4.07 -23.65
N THR A 111 -6.41 5.04 -24.54
CA THR A 111 -7.40 5.42 -25.56
C THR A 111 -6.98 5.04 -26.98
N ASP A 112 -5.94 4.22 -27.12
CA ASP A 112 -5.40 3.70 -28.39
C ASP A 112 -5.17 4.77 -29.47
N ARG A 113 -4.67 5.93 -29.03
CA ARG A 113 -4.61 7.13 -29.88
C ARG A 113 -3.19 7.60 -30.15
N PHE A 114 -2.23 6.67 -30.15
CA PHE A 114 -0.81 6.99 -30.31
C PHE A 114 -0.54 7.85 -31.56
N MET A 115 -1.16 7.51 -32.70
CA MET A 115 -1.02 8.27 -33.96
C MET A 115 -1.75 9.62 -33.97
N LEU A 116 -2.71 9.84 -33.05
CA LEU A 116 -3.51 11.06 -32.97
C LEU A 116 -2.99 12.03 -31.90
N GLY A 117 -2.02 11.62 -31.07
CA GLY A 117 -1.53 12.40 -29.94
C GLY A 117 -2.57 12.55 -28.81
N PRO A 118 -2.29 13.36 -27.78
CA PRO A 118 -3.16 13.54 -26.61
C PRO A 118 -4.47 14.29 -26.92
N SER A 119 -5.45 14.12 -26.04
CA SER A 119 -6.74 14.82 -26.00
C SER A 119 -7.15 15.06 -24.56
N LEU A 120 -8.17 15.90 -24.35
CA LEU A 120 -8.74 16.10 -23.01
C LEU A 120 -9.17 14.77 -22.36
N LEU A 121 -9.87 13.90 -23.09
CA LEU A 121 -10.33 12.62 -22.56
C LEU A 121 -9.15 11.71 -22.18
N SER A 122 -8.15 11.59 -23.06
CA SER A 122 -6.99 10.77 -22.76
C SER A 122 -6.19 11.32 -21.58
N ASP A 123 -6.00 12.64 -21.49
CA ASP A 123 -5.31 13.25 -20.36
C ASP A 123 -6.05 12.95 -19.05
N VAL A 124 -7.37 13.14 -19.00
CA VAL A 124 -8.19 12.82 -17.82
C VAL A 124 -8.06 11.36 -17.43
N LEU A 125 -8.15 10.43 -18.39
CA LEU A 125 -8.02 9.00 -18.12
C LEU A 125 -6.62 8.63 -17.65
N GLY A 126 -5.59 9.18 -18.28
CA GLY A 126 -4.19 8.96 -17.93
C GLY A 126 -3.86 9.43 -16.52
N TRP A 127 -4.28 10.65 -16.16
CA TRP A 127 -4.14 11.18 -14.80
C TRP A 127 -4.94 10.37 -13.78
N THR A 128 -6.18 9.99 -14.11
CA THR A 128 -7.01 9.15 -13.23
C THR A 128 -6.33 7.82 -12.94
N TYR A 129 -5.83 7.15 -13.98
CA TYR A 129 -5.11 5.89 -13.83
C TYR A 129 -3.80 6.07 -13.04
N HIS A 130 -3.07 7.16 -13.26
CA HIS A 130 -1.84 7.45 -12.52
C HIS A 130 -2.08 7.62 -11.01
N PHE A 131 -3.10 8.40 -10.63
CA PHE A 131 -3.49 8.52 -9.22
C PHE A 131 -4.04 7.23 -8.65
N TRP A 132 -4.73 6.43 -9.46
CA TRP A 132 -5.22 5.13 -9.04
C TRP A 132 -4.08 4.12 -8.81
N ASN A 133 -3.01 4.15 -9.62
CA ASN A 133 -1.78 3.40 -9.36
C ASN A 133 -1.15 3.79 -8.02
N GLY A 134 -1.06 5.09 -7.76
CA GLY A 134 -0.63 5.61 -6.46
C GLY A 134 -1.47 5.10 -5.30
N ALA A 135 -2.80 5.20 -5.41
CA ALA A 135 -3.72 4.68 -4.42
C ALA A 135 -3.50 3.18 -4.18
N ALA A 136 -3.37 2.39 -5.25
CA ALA A 136 -3.15 0.95 -5.19
C ALA A 136 -1.83 0.60 -4.47
N PHE A 137 -0.72 1.27 -4.79
CA PHE A 137 0.54 1.09 -4.06
C PHE A 137 0.41 1.47 -2.59
N GLY A 138 -0.34 2.52 -2.26
CA GLY A 138 -0.64 2.92 -0.89
C GLY A 138 -1.47 1.89 -0.13
N ILE A 139 -2.47 1.27 -0.78
CA ILE A 139 -3.26 0.16 -0.24
C ILE A 139 -2.35 -1.03 0.07
N ILE A 140 -1.52 -1.44 -0.91
CA ILE A 140 -0.59 -2.58 -0.75
C ILE A 140 0.31 -2.36 0.47
N PHE A 141 0.92 -1.17 0.57
CA PHE A 141 1.74 -0.81 1.72
C PHE A 141 0.97 -0.88 3.04
N ALA A 142 -0.19 -0.23 3.12
CA ALA A 142 -0.99 -0.15 4.33
C ALA A 142 -1.50 -1.52 4.79
N VAL A 143 -1.84 -2.42 3.86
CA VAL A 143 -2.29 -3.78 4.18
C VAL A 143 -1.13 -4.62 4.72
N LEU A 144 0.04 -4.59 4.05
CA LEU A 144 1.23 -5.36 4.45
C LEU A 144 1.83 -4.88 5.78
N PHE A 145 2.03 -3.57 5.91
CA PHE A 145 2.82 -2.97 6.98
C PHE A 145 1.97 -2.28 8.05
N GLY A 146 0.67 -2.06 7.81
CA GLY A 146 -0.20 -1.33 8.72
C GLY A 146 0.32 0.09 8.97
N ARG A 147 0.41 0.48 10.25
CA ARG A 147 1.05 1.72 10.69
C ARG A 147 2.59 1.62 10.61
N GLY A 148 3.10 1.33 9.41
CA GLY A 148 4.50 1.01 9.15
C GLY A 148 5.47 2.12 9.55
N SER A 149 6.76 1.78 9.58
CA SER A 149 7.81 2.76 9.82
C SER A 149 8.03 3.67 8.58
N LEU A 150 8.58 4.87 8.79
CA LEU A 150 8.99 5.75 7.69
C LEU A 150 10.05 5.04 6.82
N ARG A 151 10.99 4.33 7.46
CA ARG A 151 12.00 3.53 6.79
C ARG A 151 11.40 2.47 5.87
N SER A 152 10.40 1.72 6.33
CA SER A 152 9.71 0.72 5.49
C SER A 152 8.97 1.36 4.31
N ALA A 153 8.39 2.55 4.49
CA ALA A 153 7.71 3.26 3.41
C ALA A 153 8.69 3.81 2.36
N VAL A 154 9.85 4.32 2.79
CA VAL A 154 10.94 4.75 1.90
C VAL A 154 11.50 3.58 1.12
N ILE A 155 11.85 2.47 1.79
CA ILE A 155 12.34 1.26 1.11
C ILE A 155 11.29 0.76 0.12
N TYR A 156 10.02 0.74 0.51
CA TYR A 156 8.93 0.35 -0.39
C TYR A 156 8.80 1.27 -1.61
N GLY A 157 8.89 2.59 -1.41
CA GLY A 157 8.92 3.57 -2.50
C GLY A 157 10.05 3.29 -3.48
N GLU A 158 11.28 3.16 -2.99
CA GLU A 158 12.45 2.85 -3.83
C GLU A 158 12.31 1.53 -4.58
N LEU A 159 11.73 0.50 -3.95
CA LEU A 159 11.47 -0.79 -4.62
C LEU A 159 10.48 -0.64 -5.78
N ILE A 160 9.48 0.25 -5.65
CA ILE A 160 8.60 0.59 -6.79
C ILE A 160 9.40 1.25 -7.90
N GLY A 161 10.26 2.22 -7.56
CA GLY A 161 11.11 2.92 -8.52
C GLY A 161 12.06 1.98 -9.27
N VAL A 162 12.73 1.08 -8.54
CA VAL A 162 13.58 0.02 -9.11
C VAL A 162 12.74 -0.92 -9.98
N GLY A 163 11.56 -1.34 -9.51
CA GLY A 163 10.65 -2.16 -10.28
C GLY A 163 10.25 -1.51 -11.61
N PHE A 164 9.98 -0.21 -11.61
CA PHE A 164 9.73 0.56 -12.82
C PHE A 164 10.95 0.58 -13.75
N LEU A 165 12.15 0.88 -13.23
CA LEU A 165 13.41 0.90 -14.01
C LEU A 165 13.75 -0.45 -14.66
N LEU A 166 13.40 -1.55 -14.00
CA LEU A 166 13.60 -2.90 -14.52
C LEU A 166 12.46 -3.36 -15.45
N SER A 167 11.36 -2.62 -15.52
CA SER A 167 10.19 -3.04 -16.29
C SER A 167 10.36 -2.80 -17.80
N PRO A 168 9.62 -3.53 -18.64
CA PRO A 168 9.56 -3.29 -20.09
C PRO A 168 9.14 -1.86 -20.46
N ALA A 169 8.47 -1.15 -19.56
CA ALA A 169 8.03 0.22 -19.80
C ALA A 169 9.18 1.20 -20.00
N VAL A 170 10.33 0.98 -19.36
CA VAL A 170 11.47 1.90 -19.52
C VAL A 170 12.15 1.69 -20.87
N ASN A 171 12.24 0.45 -21.33
CA ASN A 171 12.73 0.15 -22.68
C ASN A 171 11.80 0.71 -23.76
N SER A 172 10.48 0.59 -23.59
CA SER A 172 9.51 1.08 -24.58
C SER A 172 9.42 2.60 -24.66
N LEU A 173 9.88 3.31 -23.64
CA LEU A 173 10.06 4.76 -23.65
C LEU A 173 11.29 5.22 -24.44
N GLY A 174 12.11 4.30 -24.96
CA GLY A 174 13.31 4.61 -25.73
C GLY A 174 14.47 5.16 -24.89
N VAL A 175 14.46 4.91 -23.58
CA VAL A 175 15.54 5.37 -22.65
C VAL A 175 16.51 4.24 -22.27
N GLY A 176 16.38 3.07 -22.88
CA GLY A 176 17.27 1.92 -22.66
C GLY A 176 17.06 1.21 -21.32
N PHE A 177 17.74 0.07 -21.15
CA PHE A 177 17.63 -0.74 -19.93
C PHE A 177 18.06 0.09 -18.72
N MET A 178 17.21 0.13 -17.68
CA MET A 178 17.43 0.97 -16.49
C MET A 178 17.68 2.46 -16.77
N GLY A 179 17.25 3.00 -17.93
CA GLY A 179 17.44 4.41 -18.26
C GLY A 179 18.86 4.78 -18.71
N LEU A 180 19.67 3.82 -19.16
CA LEU A 180 21.06 4.05 -19.57
C LEU A 180 21.22 5.08 -20.70
N ASP A 181 20.23 5.20 -21.59
CA ASP A 181 20.28 6.17 -22.70
C ASP A 181 19.82 7.57 -22.24
N MET A 182 19.30 7.69 -21.02
CA MET A 182 18.90 8.95 -20.39
C MET A 182 19.32 8.99 -18.90
N PRO A 183 20.60 9.19 -18.58
CA PRO A 183 21.14 9.00 -17.22
C PRO A 183 20.51 9.85 -16.11
N LYS A 184 19.84 10.95 -16.46
CA LYS A 184 19.09 11.80 -15.52
C LYS A 184 17.77 11.15 -15.06
N MET A 185 17.23 10.21 -15.83
CA MET A 185 15.94 9.55 -15.58
C MET A 185 15.98 8.64 -14.36
N PRO A 186 16.97 7.74 -14.18
CA PRO A 186 17.07 6.93 -12.96
C PRO A 186 17.17 7.77 -11.69
N ILE A 187 17.90 8.90 -11.73
CA ILE A 187 18.00 9.84 -10.62
C ILE A 187 16.63 10.44 -10.31
N THR A 188 15.90 10.87 -11.35
CA THR A 188 14.54 11.40 -11.20
C THR A 188 13.59 10.37 -10.61
N VAL A 189 13.64 9.13 -11.11
CA VAL A 189 12.79 8.03 -10.61
C VAL A 189 13.08 7.78 -9.14
N ALA A 190 14.35 7.70 -8.74
CA ALA A 190 14.73 7.52 -7.33
C ALA A 190 14.19 8.67 -6.46
N LEU A 191 14.46 9.93 -6.83
CA LEU A 191 13.99 11.09 -6.05
C LEU A 191 12.46 11.17 -5.96
N ALA A 192 11.75 10.85 -7.03
CA ALA A 192 10.29 10.87 -7.06
C ALA A 192 9.69 9.78 -6.17
N HIS A 193 10.29 8.58 -6.18
CA HIS A 193 9.85 7.47 -5.32
C HIS A 193 10.28 7.63 -3.86
N LEU A 194 11.39 8.31 -3.60
CA LEU A 194 11.76 8.77 -2.26
C LEU A 194 10.68 9.71 -1.70
N ALA A 195 10.28 10.72 -2.48
CA ALA A 195 9.23 11.66 -2.10
C ALA A 195 7.90 10.94 -1.83
N TYR A 196 7.53 10.00 -2.71
CA TYR A 196 6.35 9.14 -2.52
C TYR A 196 6.43 8.35 -1.20
N GLY A 197 7.54 7.64 -0.96
CA GLY A 197 7.74 6.82 0.22
C GLY A 197 7.71 7.64 1.53
N ILE A 198 8.29 8.84 1.52
CA ILE A 198 8.27 9.76 2.67
C ILE A 198 6.82 10.17 2.99
N ILE A 199 6.09 10.71 2.02
CA ILE A 199 4.72 11.20 2.23
C ILE A 199 3.79 10.04 2.61
N LEU A 200 3.87 8.91 1.92
CA LEU A 200 3.11 7.70 2.25
C LEU A 200 3.38 7.26 3.69
N GLY A 201 4.65 7.23 4.11
CA GLY A 201 5.05 6.83 5.46
C GLY A 201 4.52 7.77 6.55
N ILE A 202 4.61 9.09 6.34
CA ILE A 202 4.07 10.10 7.26
C ILE A 202 2.56 9.95 7.42
N LEU A 203 1.83 9.87 6.30
CA LEU A 203 0.37 9.82 6.32
C LEU A 203 -0.15 8.50 6.86
N CYS A 204 0.42 7.36 6.46
CA CYS A 204 0.05 6.05 7.01
C CYS A 204 0.28 5.98 8.52
N ARG A 205 1.36 6.58 9.04
CA ARG A 205 1.60 6.67 10.50
C ARG A 205 0.54 7.46 11.24
N ARG A 206 0.01 8.51 10.60
CA ARG A 206 -0.99 9.42 11.18
C ARG A 206 -2.41 8.85 11.08
N TRP A 207 -2.76 8.20 9.97
CA TRP A 207 -4.14 7.83 9.65
C TRP A 207 -4.49 6.36 9.92
N ILE A 208 -3.49 5.48 10.03
CA ILE A 208 -3.74 4.07 10.36
C ILE A 208 -3.72 3.92 11.88
N ARG A 209 -4.83 3.43 12.43
CA ARG A 209 -5.03 3.35 13.90
C ARG A 209 -4.31 2.16 14.53
N HIS A 210 -4.12 1.07 13.77
CA HIS A 210 -3.60 -0.19 14.28
C HIS A 210 -2.22 -0.53 13.71
N GLY A 211 -1.24 -0.72 14.59
CA GLY A 211 0.08 -1.24 14.26
C GLY A 211 0.08 -2.73 13.89
N GLY A 212 1.29 -3.24 13.65
CA GLY A 212 1.55 -4.65 13.38
C GLY A 212 1.46 -5.01 11.90
N TRP A 213 2.41 -5.83 11.45
CA TRP A 213 2.46 -6.37 10.09
C TRP A 213 1.31 -7.35 9.89
N LEU A 214 0.95 -7.61 8.62
CA LEU A 214 -0.08 -8.59 8.27
C LEU A 214 0.15 -9.95 8.96
N LEU A 215 1.41 -10.39 9.05
CA LEU A 215 1.82 -11.65 9.68
C LEU A 215 1.91 -11.58 11.21
N HIS A 216 2.35 -10.46 11.77
CA HIS A 216 2.55 -10.33 13.22
C HIS A 216 1.23 -10.38 13.99
N ALA A 217 0.17 -9.83 13.39
CA ALA A 217 -1.18 -9.88 13.96
C ALA A 217 -1.68 -11.31 14.20
N SER A 218 -1.28 -12.27 13.35
CA SER A 218 -1.67 -13.67 13.51
C SER A 218 -0.96 -14.37 14.67
N LEU A 219 0.22 -13.88 15.08
CA LEU A 219 1.04 -14.52 16.12
C LEU A 219 0.65 -14.04 17.52
N ASP A 220 0.38 -12.75 17.70
CA ASP A 220 -0.04 -12.19 19.00
C ASP A 220 -1.38 -12.77 19.49
N SER A 221 -2.32 -13.01 18.56
CA SER A 221 -3.58 -13.71 18.88
C SER A 221 -3.36 -15.14 19.37
N LYS A 222 -2.30 -15.82 18.93
CA LYS A 222 -2.01 -17.21 19.33
C LYS A 222 -1.48 -17.22 20.77
N ARG A 223 -0.54 -16.33 21.06
CA ARG A 223 0.09 -16.19 22.40
C ARG A 223 -0.94 -15.87 23.49
N SER A 224 -1.84 -14.91 23.26
CA SER A 224 -2.88 -14.58 24.25
C SER A 224 -3.87 -15.72 24.51
N SER A 225 -4.21 -16.49 23.48
CA SER A 225 -5.10 -17.66 23.62
C SER A 225 -4.45 -18.80 24.39
N ASP A 226 -3.14 -18.98 24.24
CA ASP A 226 -2.39 -20.02 24.94
C ASP A 226 -2.17 -19.64 26.42
N THR A 227 -1.87 -18.37 26.71
CA THR A 227 -1.78 -17.86 28.09
C THR A 227 -3.12 -17.99 28.84
N ALA A 228 -4.24 -17.67 28.18
CA ALA A 228 -5.57 -17.79 28.79
C ALA A 228 -5.94 -19.26 29.09
N ARG A 229 -5.61 -20.19 28.19
CA ARG A 229 -5.79 -21.64 28.45
C ARG A 229 -4.89 -22.11 29.59
N HIS A 230 -3.67 -21.62 29.66
CA HIS A 230 -2.74 -22.04 30.70
C HIS A 230 -3.20 -21.55 32.08
N ALA A 231 -3.69 -20.31 32.16
CA ALA A 231 -4.29 -19.75 33.39
C ALA A 231 -5.54 -20.52 33.84
N GLN A 232 -6.35 -21.05 32.92
CA GLN A 232 -7.52 -21.89 33.27
C GLN A 232 -7.14 -23.34 33.64
N SER A 233 -5.97 -23.82 33.21
CA SER A 233 -5.48 -25.18 33.54
C SER A 233 -4.74 -25.27 34.87
N GLN A 234 -4.39 -24.14 35.48
CA GLN A 234 -3.74 -24.16 36.79
C GLN A 234 -4.80 -24.37 37.87
N PRO A 235 -4.66 -25.40 38.72
CA PRO A 235 -5.56 -25.59 39.85
C PRO A 235 -5.51 -24.35 40.75
N PRO A 236 -6.66 -23.92 41.31
CA PRO A 236 -6.71 -22.75 42.16
C PRO A 236 -5.69 -22.89 43.29
N GLN A 237 -4.72 -21.99 43.32
CA GLN A 237 -3.81 -21.92 44.45
C GLN A 237 -4.62 -21.44 45.66
N ILE A 238 -4.89 -22.37 46.57
CA ILE A 238 -5.45 -22.08 47.88
C ILE A 238 -4.39 -21.24 48.60
N THR A 239 -4.53 -19.92 48.53
CA THR A 239 -3.70 -19.01 49.32
C THR A 239 -4.10 -19.20 50.77
N ALA A 240 -3.27 -19.94 51.52
CA ALA A 240 -3.37 -20.07 52.96
C ALA A 240 -3.22 -18.67 53.57
N ASN A 241 -4.34 -18.12 54.03
CA ASN A 241 -4.43 -16.80 54.63
C ASN A 241 -3.90 -16.88 56.07
N ASN A 242 -2.58 -16.70 56.24
CA ASN A 242 -1.98 -16.50 57.56
C ASN A 242 -2.33 -15.10 58.08
N ARG A 243 -3.54 -14.96 58.65
CA ARG A 243 -3.84 -13.87 59.59
C ARG A 243 -3.22 -14.23 60.93
N THR A 244 -2.00 -13.77 61.17
CA THR A 244 -1.46 -13.67 62.52
C THR A 244 -2.19 -12.54 63.25
N CYS A 245 -2.86 -12.91 64.35
CA CYS A 245 -3.39 -12.00 65.36
C CYS A 245 -2.28 -11.09 65.88
N GLU A 246 -2.41 -9.79 65.69
CA GLU A 246 -1.65 -8.79 66.45
C GLU A 246 -2.51 -8.39 67.66
N VAL A 247 -2.11 -8.91 68.82
CA VAL A 247 -2.74 -8.69 70.12
C VAL A 247 -2.30 -7.33 70.67
N ALA A 248 -3.27 -6.62 71.23
CA ALA A 248 -3.13 -5.34 71.90
C ALA A 248 -2.09 -5.34 73.04
N HIS A 249 -1.41 -4.21 73.21
CA HIS A 249 -0.94 -3.77 74.53
C HIS A 249 -1.15 -2.26 74.68
N ALA A 250 -2.06 -1.91 75.58
CA ALA A 250 -2.15 -0.62 76.24
C ALA A 250 -1.15 -0.59 77.41
N VAL A 251 -0.43 0.52 77.60
CA VAL A 251 0.15 0.93 78.91
C VAL A 251 0.23 2.46 78.99
N ASP A 252 -0.27 2.97 80.10
CA ASP A 252 -0.27 4.35 80.61
C ASP A 252 1.06 5.13 80.50
N ARG A 253 0.97 6.44 80.21
CA ARG A 253 1.26 7.57 81.13
C ARG A 253 1.09 8.93 80.45
#